data_AF-A0A0B7GUH4-F1
#
_entry.id   AF-A0A0B7GUH4-F1
#
_cell.length_a   1.000
_cell.length_b   1.000
_cell.length_c   1.000
_cell.angle_alpha   90.00
_cell.angle_beta   90.00
_cell.angle_gamma   90.00
#
_symmetry.space_group_name_H-M   'P 1'
#
loop_
_entity.id
_entity.type
_entity.pdbx_description
1 polymer ?
#
loop_
_entity_poly.entity_id
_entity_poly.type
_entity_poly.pdbx_seq_one_letter_code
_entity_poly.pdbx_strand_id
1 'polypeptide(L)'
;MPLTLAYLSAFPMGHERIKAMIALQIILAGVFIFMGITKLADRFVHSVPDSIKGGILLAAPINVIAEQLGKNGNLRKYPIAIIAGVGLLLLISFSDEYAKKRKNSKILDIIAKYGNLFPYLLAMVVGVIVSEIGMPKTDFSAVIKIPELGRLFREVSVFGIGFPSAKYFLQAFPLALVSYVIAFGDFVTTETLIKEAKESRHDEYIDFNSSRSNLISGIRNLILGIFAPFPPLAGPLWVGMTVSVSIRYEEGKNAMKSLIGGMASFRLAH
;
A
#
# COMPACT_ATOMS: atom_id res chain seq x y z
N MET A 1 -1.00 4.80 -7.70
CA MET A 1 -0.42 6.15 -7.47
C MET A 1 0.08 6.82 -8.75
N PRO A 2 0.95 6.23 -9.60
CA PRO A 2 1.51 6.92 -10.77
C PRO A 2 0.46 7.42 -11.78
N LEU A 3 -0.53 6.58 -12.09
CA LEU A 3 -1.64 6.94 -12.99
C LEU A 3 -2.47 8.10 -12.46
N THR A 4 -2.74 8.13 -11.15
CA THR A 4 -3.46 9.23 -10.50
C THR A 4 -2.67 10.53 -10.62
N LEU A 5 -1.35 10.50 -10.39
CA LEU A 5 -0.51 11.70 -10.52
C LEU A 5 -0.45 12.21 -11.95
N ALA A 6 -0.35 11.30 -12.93
CA ALA A 6 -0.38 11.64 -14.35
C ALA A 6 -1.72 12.23 -14.80
N TYR A 7 -2.83 11.77 -14.22
CA TYR A 7 -4.15 12.38 -14.45
C TYR A 7 -4.25 13.77 -13.83
N LEU A 8 -3.80 13.92 -12.58
CA LEU A 8 -3.87 15.20 -11.87
C LEU A 8 -2.95 16.27 -12.47
N SER A 9 -1.86 15.87 -13.14
CA SER A 9 -0.98 16.82 -13.83
C SER A 9 -1.63 17.47 -15.06
N ALA A 10 -2.71 16.90 -15.59
CA ALA A 10 -3.51 17.50 -16.65
C ALA A 10 -4.37 18.69 -16.17
N PHE A 11 -4.46 18.92 -14.86
CA PHE A 11 -5.23 20.01 -14.26
C PHE A 11 -4.31 21.07 -13.64
N PRO A 12 -4.68 22.36 -13.71
CA PRO A 12 -3.97 23.43 -13.02
C PRO A 12 -3.85 23.16 -11.52
N MET A 13 -2.72 23.55 -10.92
CA MET A 13 -2.54 23.50 -9.47
C MET A 13 -3.61 24.35 -8.75
N GLY A 14 -4.09 23.88 -7.60
CA GLY A 14 -5.15 24.53 -6.82
C GLY A 14 -6.47 23.77 -6.91
N HIS A 15 -7.58 24.51 -6.80
CA HIS A 15 -8.93 23.93 -6.64
C HIS A 15 -9.35 22.99 -7.78
N GLU A 16 -8.97 23.27 -9.03
CA GLU A 16 -9.38 22.45 -10.18
C GLU A 16 -8.77 21.03 -10.13
N ARG A 17 -7.49 20.91 -9.73
CA ARG A 17 -6.86 19.61 -9.51
C ARG A 17 -7.49 18.86 -8.35
N ILE A 18 -7.86 19.56 -7.28
CA ILE A 18 -8.52 18.92 -6.13
C ILE A 18 -9.92 18.44 -6.53
N LYS A 19 -10.70 19.23 -7.27
CA LYS A 19 -12.00 18.80 -7.81
C LYS A 19 -11.88 17.57 -8.73
N ALA A 20 -10.84 17.50 -9.55
CA ALA A 20 -10.55 16.30 -10.34
C ALA A 20 -10.27 15.07 -9.46
N MET A 21 -9.51 15.25 -8.38
CA MET A 21 -9.24 14.18 -7.41
C MET A 21 -10.51 13.70 -6.68
N ILE A 22 -11.35 14.64 -6.24
CA ILE A 22 -12.64 14.36 -5.59
C ILE A 22 -13.53 13.56 -6.55
N ALA A 23 -13.68 14.02 -7.80
CA ALA A 23 -14.50 13.34 -8.78
C ALA A 23 -14.03 11.90 -9.03
N LEU A 24 -12.72 11.69 -9.16
CA LEU A 24 -12.12 10.37 -9.29
C LEU A 24 -12.44 9.46 -8.10
N GLN A 25 -12.25 9.94 -6.87
CA GLN A 25 -12.52 9.16 -5.67
C GLN A 25 -14.00 8.82 -5.49
N ILE A 26 -14.90 9.75 -5.80
CA ILE A 26 -16.35 9.51 -5.70
C ILE A 26 -16.81 8.47 -6.73
N ILE A 27 -16.35 8.54 -7.99
CA ILE A 27 -16.68 7.52 -8.99
C ILE A 27 -16.14 6.17 -8.55
N LEU A 28 -14.87 6.12 -8.15
CA LEU A 28 -14.23 4.89 -7.70
C LEU A 28 -14.97 4.30 -6.49
N ALA A 29 -15.41 5.14 -5.54
CA ALA A 29 -16.24 4.73 -4.43
C ALA A 29 -17.56 4.10 -4.90
N GLY A 30 -18.23 4.74 -5.86
CA GLY A 30 -19.44 4.20 -6.49
C GLY A 30 -19.22 2.82 -7.11
N VAL A 31 -18.12 2.63 -7.85
CA VAL A 31 -17.76 1.34 -8.45
C VAL A 31 -17.54 0.27 -7.36
N PHE A 32 -16.76 0.58 -6.33
CA PHE A 32 -16.51 -0.36 -5.22
C PHE A 32 -17.80 -0.73 -4.47
N ILE A 33 -18.66 0.25 -4.17
CA ILE A 33 -19.93 0.02 -3.48
C ILE A 33 -20.84 -0.85 -4.36
N PHE A 34 -20.97 -0.53 -5.65
CA PHE A 34 -21.75 -1.31 -6.60
C PHE A 34 -21.26 -2.76 -6.66
N MET A 35 -19.96 -2.98 -6.81
CA MET A 35 -19.38 -4.32 -6.89
C MET A 35 -19.47 -5.10 -5.57
N GLY A 36 -19.42 -4.40 -4.44
CA GLY A 36 -19.63 -4.97 -3.11
C GLY A 36 -21.07 -5.42 -2.88
N ILE A 37 -22.04 -4.55 -3.14
CA ILE A 37 -23.49 -4.81 -2.93
C ILE A 37 -23.99 -5.92 -3.87
N THR A 38 -23.63 -5.85 -5.15
CA THR A 38 -24.05 -6.84 -6.16
C THR A 38 -23.39 -8.21 -6.00
N LYS A 39 -22.40 -8.33 -5.09
CA LYS A 39 -21.53 -9.51 -4.95
C LYS A 39 -20.80 -9.91 -6.22
N LEU A 40 -20.73 -9.02 -7.22
CA LEU A 40 -19.98 -9.24 -8.45
C LEU A 40 -18.49 -9.31 -8.18
N ALA A 41 -17.98 -8.56 -7.20
CA ALA A 41 -16.58 -8.65 -6.79
C ALA A 41 -16.18 -10.08 -6.41
N ASP A 42 -17.01 -10.74 -5.59
CA ASP A 42 -16.76 -12.09 -5.12
C ASP A 42 -16.78 -13.11 -6.26
N ARG A 43 -17.83 -13.05 -7.12
CA ARG A 43 -17.92 -13.90 -8.31
C ARG A 43 -16.74 -13.70 -9.24
N PHE A 44 -16.33 -12.46 -9.45
CA PHE A 44 -15.26 -12.11 -10.37
C PHE A 44 -13.90 -12.62 -9.87
N VAL A 45 -13.59 -12.47 -8.57
CA VAL A 45 -12.35 -13.02 -7.98
C VAL A 45 -12.29 -14.55 -8.10
N HIS A 46 -13.39 -15.24 -7.82
CA HIS A 46 -13.46 -16.71 -7.90
C HIS A 46 -13.49 -17.26 -9.33
N SER A 47 -13.89 -16.46 -10.31
CA SER A 47 -13.90 -16.87 -11.72
C SER A 47 -12.53 -16.83 -12.39
N VAL A 48 -11.53 -16.19 -11.77
CA VAL A 48 -10.18 -16.08 -12.33
C VAL A 48 -9.40 -17.38 -12.11
N PRO A 49 -8.93 -18.06 -13.17
CA PRO A 49 -8.08 -19.24 -13.05
C PRO A 49 -6.78 -18.96 -12.31
N ASP A 50 -6.25 -19.97 -11.61
CA ASP A 50 -5.02 -19.85 -10.81
C ASP A 50 -3.80 -19.41 -11.63
N SER A 51 -3.73 -19.75 -12.93
CA SER A 51 -2.68 -19.28 -13.83
C SER A 51 -2.67 -17.76 -14.01
N ILE A 52 -3.86 -17.13 -14.09
CA ILE A 52 -4.00 -15.67 -14.16
C ILE A 52 -3.72 -15.05 -12.79
N LYS A 53 -4.18 -15.68 -11.69
CA LYS A 53 -3.85 -15.24 -10.33
C LYS A 53 -2.32 -15.21 -10.13
N GLY A 54 -1.62 -16.26 -10.58
CA GLY A 54 -0.16 -16.35 -10.56
C GLY A 54 0.51 -15.25 -11.39
N GLY A 55 -0.01 -14.95 -12.58
CA GLY A 55 0.48 -13.83 -13.40
C GLY A 55 0.35 -12.46 -12.71
N ILE A 56 -0.79 -12.21 -12.06
CA ILE A 56 -1.03 -10.98 -11.28
C ILE A 56 -0.06 -10.89 -10.10
N LEU A 57 0.13 -11.99 -9.37
CA LEU A 57 1.05 -12.07 -8.24
C LEU A 57 2.50 -11.78 -8.63
N LEU A 58 2.96 -12.28 -9.78
CA LEU A 58 4.31 -12.05 -10.30
C LEU A 58 4.51 -10.65 -10.91
N ALA A 59 3.44 -10.05 -11.46
CA ALA A 59 3.53 -8.74 -12.09
C ALA A 59 3.92 -7.63 -11.09
N ALA A 60 3.43 -7.70 -9.85
CA ALA A 60 3.70 -6.70 -8.82
C ALA A 60 5.20 -6.51 -8.52
N PRO A 61 5.98 -7.54 -8.12
CA PRO A 61 7.41 -7.40 -7.87
C PRO A 61 8.21 -7.02 -9.12
N ILE A 62 7.85 -7.56 -10.29
CA ILE A 62 8.52 -7.21 -11.57
C ILE A 62 8.36 -5.72 -11.87
N ASN A 63 7.14 -5.17 -11.72
CA ASN A 63 6.87 -3.75 -11.96
C ASN A 63 7.62 -2.86 -10.97
N VAL A 64 7.71 -3.25 -9.70
CA VAL A 64 8.49 -2.51 -8.69
C VAL A 64 9.97 -2.48 -9.08
N ILE A 65 10.55 -3.62 -9.47
CA ILE A 65 11.95 -3.68 -9.90
C ILE A 65 12.17 -2.82 -11.15
N ALA A 66 11.29 -2.93 -12.16
CA ALA A 66 11.36 -2.13 -13.38
C ALA A 66 11.28 -0.62 -13.09
N GLU A 67 10.42 -0.20 -12.15
CA GLU A 67 10.30 1.19 -11.71
C GLU A 67 11.60 1.67 -11.03
N GLN A 68 12.18 0.87 -10.14
CA GLN A 68 13.43 1.23 -9.46
C GLN A 68 14.64 1.29 -10.41
N LEU A 69 14.65 0.48 -11.46
CA LEU A 69 15.72 0.43 -12.49
C LEU A 69 15.54 1.46 -13.63
N GLY A 70 14.33 2.01 -13.78
CA GLY A 70 13.99 2.95 -14.84
C GLY A 70 14.84 4.23 -14.84
N LYS A 71 14.73 5.03 -15.91
CA LYS A 71 15.56 6.25 -16.10
C LYS A 71 15.53 7.22 -14.91
N ASN A 72 14.39 7.31 -14.22
CA ASN A 72 14.19 8.15 -13.02
C ASN A 72 14.11 7.36 -11.71
N GLY A 73 14.39 6.05 -11.75
CA GLY A 73 14.26 5.15 -10.62
C GLY A 73 15.24 5.44 -9.51
N ASN A 74 14.90 5.06 -8.28
CA ASN A 74 15.71 5.42 -7.12
C ASN A 74 17.06 4.70 -7.10
N LEU A 75 17.19 3.51 -7.71
CA LEU A 75 18.47 2.79 -7.75
C LEU A 75 19.55 3.60 -8.47
N ARG A 76 19.19 4.39 -9.47
CA ARG A 76 20.14 5.28 -10.15
C ARG A 76 20.53 6.50 -9.32
N LYS A 77 19.63 6.94 -8.42
CA LYS A 77 19.83 8.14 -7.59
C LYS A 77 20.58 7.82 -6.29
N TYR A 78 20.31 6.65 -5.71
CA TYR A 78 20.84 6.21 -4.41
C TYR A 78 21.35 4.75 -4.49
N PRO A 79 22.30 4.44 -5.39
CA PRO A 79 22.69 3.07 -5.68
C PRO A 79 23.23 2.33 -4.46
N ILE A 80 24.15 2.93 -3.70
CA ILE A 80 24.84 2.25 -2.60
C ILE A 80 23.90 2.10 -1.39
N ALA A 81 23.10 3.13 -1.10
CA ALA A 81 22.08 3.08 -0.05
C ALA A 81 21.07 1.95 -0.29
N ILE A 82 20.55 1.84 -1.52
CA ILE A 82 19.55 0.84 -1.88
C ILE A 82 20.15 -0.56 -1.88
N ILE A 83 21.36 -0.75 -2.43
CA ILE A 83 22.05 -2.05 -2.40
C ILE A 83 22.25 -2.53 -0.97
N ALA A 84 22.67 -1.64 -0.05
CA ALA A 84 22.85 -1.99 1.36
C ALA A 84 21.53 -2.41 2.03
N GLY A 85 20.47 -1.60 1.86
CA GLY A 85 19.16 -1.90 2.46
C GLY A 85 18.52 -3.16 1.89
N VAL A 86 18.45 -3.29 0.56
CA VAL A 86 17.90 -4.46 -0.12
C VAL A 86 18.74 -5.69 0.18
N GLY A 87 20.06 -5.57 0.21
CA GLY A 87 20.97 -6.67 0.55
C GLY A 87 20.70 -7.23 1.96
N LEU A 88 20.54 -6.34 2.95
CA LEU A 88 20.18 -6.77 4.30
C LEU A 88 18.77 -7.37 4.34
N LEU A 89 17.80 -6.79 3.62
CA LEU A 89 16.43 -7.33 3.57
C LEU A 89 16.42 -8.74 2.98
N LEU A 90 17.14 -8.99 1.89
CA LEU A 90 17.26 -10.31 1.28
C LEU A 90 17.96 -11.29 2.21
N LEU A 91 19.01 -10.85 2.91
CA LEU A 91 19.72 -11.67 3.89
C LEU A 91 18.80 -12.08 5.04
N ILE A 92 18.01 -11.16 5.58
CA ILE A 92 17.06 -11.46 6.66
C ILE A 92 15.94 -12.40 6.17
N SER A 93 15.44 -12.17 4.95
CA SER A 93 14.23 -12.85 4.44
C SER A 93 14.50 -14.24 3.87
N PHE A 94 15.63 -14.44 3.21
CA PHE A 94 15.90 -15.65 2.41
C PHE A 94 17.16 -16.42 2.80
N SER A 95 17.95 -15.95 3.77
CA SER A 95 19.16 -16.68 4.18
C SER A 95 18.87 -17.72 5.25
N ASP A 96 19.06 -19.00 4.92
CA ASP A 96 19.01 -20.11 5.88
C ASP A 96 20.03 -19.95 7.01
N GLU A 97 21.21 -19.41 6.69
CA GLU A 97 22.28 -19.18 7.67
C GLU A 97 21.89 -18.12 8.70
N TYR A 98 21.22 -17.05 8.24
CA TYR A 98 20.66 -16.04 9.14
C TYR A 98 19.52 -16.65 9.99
N ALA A 99 18.65 -17.46 9.38
CA ALA A 99 17.58 -18.16 10.09
C ALA A 99 18.09 -19.14 11.17
N LYS A 100 19.25 -19.76 10.96
CA LYS A 100 19.92 -20.57 11.99
C LYS A 100 20.51 -19.70 13.10
N LYS A 101 21.24 -18.64 12.74
CA LYS A 101 21.91 -17.75 13.70
C LYS A 101 20.93 -16.94 14.56
N ARG A 102 19.76 -16.55 14.03
CA ARG A 102 18.73 -15.83 14.82
C ARG A 102 18.19 -16.65 15.99
N LYS A 103 18.18 -17.99 15.91
CA LYS A 103 17.74 -18.85 17.03
C LYS A 103 18.63 -18.71 18.26
N ASN A 104 19.91 -18.37 18.07
CA ASN A 104 20.90 -18.29 19.13
C ASN A 104 21.27 -16.85 19.52
N SER A 105 20.80 -15.83 18.79
CA SER A 105 21.14 -14.42 19.02
C SER A 105 19.89 -13.55 19.13
N LYS A 106 19.71 -12.94 20.31
CA LYS A 106 18.62 -11.99 20.57
C LYS A 106 18.66 -10.78 19.63
N ILE A 107 19.84 -10.32 19.23
CA ILE A 107 20.00 -9.15 18.36
C ILE A 107 19.52 -9.47 16.94
N LEU A 108 19.93 -10.62 16.39
CA LEU A 108 19.50 -11.06 15.06
C LEU A 108 18.00 -11.35 15.04
N ASP A 109 17.47 -11.92 16.12
CA ASP A 109 16.03 -12.13 16.26
C ASP A 109 15.24 -10.82 16.34
N ILE A 110 15.75 -9.80 17.04
CA ILE A 110 15.17 -8.44 17.03
C ILE A 110 15.18 -7.86 15.61
N ILE A 111 16.33 -7.90 14.93
CA ILE A 111 16.46 -7.36 13.57
C ILE A 111 15.45 -8.01 12.61
N ALA A 112 15.31 -9.34 12.67
CA ALA A 112 14.31 -10.07 11.89
C ALA A 112 12.87 -9.69 12.26
N LYS A 113 12.57 -9.57 13.55
CA LYS A 113 11.21 -9.25 14.06
C LYS A 113 10.71 -7.87 13.63
N TYR A 114 11.60 -6.90 13.43
CA TYR A 114 11.23 -5.59 12.93
C TYR A 114 11.28 -5.49 11.39
N GLY A 115 11.51 -6.61 10.69
CA GLY A 115 11.35 -6.77 9.25
C GLY A 115 12.10 -5.71 8.44
N ASN A 116 11.36 -4.68 8.01
CA ASN A 116 11.85 -3.62 7.14
C ASN A 116 12.58 -2.47 7.87
N LEU A 117 12.41 -2.33 9.19
CA LEU A 117 12.96 -1.19 9.94
C LEU A 117 14.49 -1.11 9.81
N PHE A 118 15.19 -2.21 10.08
CA PHE A 118 16.65 -2.24 10.04
C PHE A 118 17.24 -2.12 8.62
N PRO A 119 16.68 -2.78 7.60
CA PRO A 119 16.99 -2.48 6.20
C PRO A 119 16.88 -1.00 5.84
N TYR A 120 15.82 -0.32 6.27
CA TYR A 120 15.65 1.12 6.01
C TYR A 120 16.64 1.98 6.78
N LEU A 121 16.89 1.67 8.05
CA LEU A 121 17.91 2.37 8.84
C LEU A 121 19.30 2.22 8.25
N LEU A 122 19.66 1.00 7.81
CA LEU A 122 20.93 0.75 7.14
C LEU A 122 21.05 1.55 5.84
N ALA A 123 20.02 1.52 5.00
CA ALA A 123 20.00 2.30 3.76
C ALA A 123 20.16 3.80 4.03
N MET A 124 19.48 4.32 5.05
CA MET A 124 19.58 5.73 5.44
C MET A 124 20.99 6.09 5.91
N VAL A 125 21.56 5.31 6.82
CA VAL A 125 22.91 5.55 7.37
C VAL A 125 23.97 5.48 6.27
N VAL A 126 23.93 4.43 5.45
CA VAL A 126 24.86 4.28 4.32
C VAL A 126 24.70 5.40 3.30
N GLY A 127 23.45 5.77 2.97
CA GLY A 127 23.18 6.86 2.04
C GLY A 127 23.69 8.21 2.52
N VAL A 128 23.61 8.50 3.82
CA VAL A 128 24.18 9.72 4.41
C VAL A 128 25.72 9.67 4.40
N ILE A 129 26.33 8.55 4.79
CA ILE A 129 27.80 8.39 4.80
C ILE A 129 28.40 8.59 3.41
N VAL A 130 27.76 8.04 2.38
CA VAL A 130 28.21 8.13 0.99
C VAL A 130 27.77 9.45 0.33
N SER A 131 27.05 10.31 1.06
CA SER A 131 26.48 11.57 0.56
C SER A 131 25.50 11.40 -0.62
N GLU A 132 24.93 10.21 -0.78
CA GLU A 132 23.80 9.97 -1.69
C GLU A 132 22.53 10.63 -1.15
N ILE A 133 22.36 10.63 0.17
CA ILE A 133 21.24 11.24 0.87
C ILE A 133 21.77 12.43 1.69
N GLY A 134 21.17 13.60 1.52
CA GLY A 134 21.52 14.77 2.35
C GLY A 134 21.21 14.51 3.82
N MET A 135 22.04 15.03 4.73
CA MET A 135 21.76 14.94 6.17
C MET A 135 20.34 15.48 6.45
N PRO A 136 19.52 14.75 7.24
CA PRO A 136 18.19 15.22 7.58
C PRO A 136 18.31 16.59 8.25
N LYS A 137 17.72 17.61 7.64
CA LYS A 137 17.61 18.93 8.27
C LYS A 137 16.78 18.76 9.53
N THR A 138 17.40 18.88 10.69
CA THR A 138 16.78 18.76 12.01
C THR A 138 15.91 19.97 12.28
N ASP A 139 14.77 20.04 11.60
CA ASP A 139 13.69 20.95 11.95
C ASP A 139 12.88 20.28 13.07
N PHE A 140 13.37 20.37 14.31
CA PHE A 140 12.66 19.84 15.49
C PHE A 140 11.28 20.49 15.70
N SER A 141 11.01 21.61 15.01
CA SER A 141 9.68 22.24 14.90
C SER A 141 8.66 21.37 14.15
N ALA A 142 9.11 20.44 13.28
CA ALA A 142 8.27 19.52 12.54
C ALA A 142 7.84 18.27 13.35
N VAL A 143 8.44 18.04 14.53
CA VAL A 143 8.12 16.89 15.39
C VAL A 143 6.78 17.11 16.12
N ILE A 144 6.41 18.36 16.41
CA ILE A 144 5.10 18.73 16.96
C ILE A 144 4.44 19.74 16.00
N LYS A 145 4.10 19.28 14.79
CA LYS A 145 3.27 20.08 13.89
C LYS A 145 1.81 19.83 14.25
N ILE A 146 1.17 20.79 14.91
CA ILE A 146 -0.28 20.73 15.16
C ILE A 146 -0.97 20.70 13.78
N PRO A 147 -1.74 19.66 13.45
CA PRO A 147 -2.38 19.58 12.16
C PRO A 147 -3.40 20.74 12.03
N GLU A 148 -3.22 21.59 11.02
CA GLU A 148 -4.15 22.68 10.70
C GLU A 148 -5.43 22.13 10.05
N LEU A 149 -6.18 21.31 10.78
CA LEU A 149 -7.36 20.61 10.28
C LEU A 149 -8.39 21.57 9.67
N GLY A 150 -8.56 22.76 10.27
CA GLY A 150 -9.47 23.78 9.76
C GLY A 150 -9.04 24.35 8.40
N ARG A 151 -7.73 24.48 8.15
CA ARG A 151 -7.21 24.93 6.85
C ARG A 151 -7.35 23.83 5.81
N LEU A 152 -6.94 22.60 6.17
CA LEU A 152 -7.07 21.44 5.31
C LEU A 152 -8.53 21.27 4.86
N PHE A 153 -9.47 21.30 5.80
CA PHE A 153 -10.91 21.19 5.49
C PHE A 153 -11.38 22.26 4.49
N ARG A 154 -10.95 23.52 4.63
CA ARG A 154 -11.33 24.59 3.69
C ARG A 154 -10.66 24.48 2.32
N GLU A 155 -9.43 23.98 2.27
CA GLU A 155 -8.64 23.96 1.03
C GLU A 155 -8.79 22.67 0.23
N VAL A 156 -9.20 21.55 0.85
CA VAL A 156 -9.27 20.24 0.17
C VAL A 156 -10.63 19.56 0.21
N SER A 157 -11.54 19.93 1.11
CA SER A 157 -12.86 19.29 1.18
C SER A 157 -13.82 19.85 0.14
N VAL A 158 -14.84 19.05 -0.22
CA VAL A 158 -15.99 19.47 -1.02
C VAL A 158 -16.66 20.73 -0.45
N PHE A 159 -16.75 20.83 0.88
CA PHE A 159 -17.39 21.96 1.54
C PHE A 159 -16.58 23.25 1.44
N GLY A 160 -15.26 23.14 1.31
CA GLY A 160 -14.36 24.27 1.16
C GLY A 160 -14.22 24.76 -0.28
N ILE A 161 -14.01 23.84 -1.23
CA ILE A 161 -13.68 24.17 -2.63
C ILE A 161 -14.87 24.09 -3.59
N GLY A 162 -16.00 23.57 -3.11
CA GLY A 162 -17.19 23.29 -3.91
C GLY A 162 -17.19 21.90 -4.55
N PHE A 163 -18.39 21.39 -4.81
CA PHE A 163 -18.58 20.09 -5.47
C PHE A 163 -18.10 20.14 -6.93
N PRO A 164 -17.42 19.11 -7.45
CA PRO A 164 -16.97 19.09 -8.84
C PRO A 164 -18.16 19.14 -9.82
N SER A 165 -17.98 19.80 -10.97
CA SER A 165 -18.99 19.77 -12.04
C SER A 165 -18.98 18.43 -12.78
N ALA A 166 -20.06 18.13 -13.52
CA ALA A 166 -20.20 16.88 -14.29
C ALA A 166 -19.02 16.60 -15.26
N LYS A 167 -18.35 17.64 -15.75
CA LYS A 167 -17.16 17.51 -16.62
C LYS A 167 -16.03 16.75 -15.93
N TYR A 168 -15.79 17.02 -14.64
CA TYR A 168 -14.76 16.33 -13.87
C TYR A 168 -15.05 14.85 -13.73
N PHE A 169 -16.33 14.50 -13.50
CA PHE A 169 -16.76 13.12 -13.41
C PHE A 169 -16.58 12.37 -14.74
N LEU A 170 -16.98 12.97 -15.86
CA LEU A 170 -16.79 12.37 -17.19
C LEU A 170 -15.31 12.12 -17.50
N GLN A 171 -14.43 13.06 -17.13
CA GLN A 171 -12.98 12.92 -17.35
C GLN A 171 -12.32 11.90 -16.42
N ALA A 172 -12.83 11.75 -15.19
CA ALA A 172 -12.29 10.82 -14.21
C ALA A 172 -12.78 9.38 -14.42
N PHE A 173 -13.91 9.18 -15.11
CA PHE A 173 -14.56 7.88 -15.27
C PHE A 173 -13.65 6.77 -15.84
N PRO A 174 -12.90 6.99 -16.95
CA PRO A 174 -12.01 5.95 -17.48
C PRO A 174 -10.93 5.54 -16.48
N LEU A 175 -10.34 6.52 -15.78
CA LEU A 175 -9.32 6.25 -14.77
C LEU A 175 -9.90 5.53 -13.55
N ALA A 176 -11.13 5.83 -13.15
CA ALA A 176 -11.80 5.12 -12.06
C ALA A 176 -11.96 3.62 -12.38
N LEU A 177 -12.35 3.28 -13.62
CA LEU A 177 -12.46 1.89 -14.06
C LEU A 177 -11.09 1.18 -14.06
N VAL A 178 -10.06 1.82 -14.62
CA VAL A 178 -8.70 1.27 -14.60
C VAL A 178 -8.20 1.09 -13.16
N SER A 179 -8.47 2.07 -12.29
CA SER A 179 -8.08 2.01 -10.88
C SER A 179 -8.78 0.84 -10.16
N TYR A 180 -10.04 0.58 -10.48
CA TYR A 180 -10.76 -0.57 -9.95
C TYR A 180 -10.19 -1.90 -10.45
N VAL A 181 -9.83 -2.00 -11.74
CA VAL A 181 -9.16 -3.20 -12.29
C VAL A 181 -7.81 -3.46 -11.62
N ILE A 182 -7.05 -2.41 -11.30
CA ILE A 182 -5.80 -2.56 -10.54
C ILE A 182 -6.09 -3.04 -9.12
N ALA A 183 -7.05 -2.41 -8.43
CA ALA A 183 -7.46 -2.83 -7.08
C ALA A 183 -8.02 -4.26 -7.05
N PHE A 184 -8.57 -4.74 -8.16
CA PHE A 184 -8.97 -6.14 -8.31
C PHE A 184 -7.77 -7.10 -8.21
N GLY A 185 -6.63 -6.76 -8.81
CA GLY A 185 -5.40 -7.54 -8.66
C GLY A 185 -4.97 -7.68 -7.20
N ASP A 186 -5.15 -6.62 -6.40
CA ASP A 186 -4.87 -6.65 -4.96
C ASP A 186 -5.83 -7.60 -4.22
N PHE A 187 -7.13 -7.63 -4.57
CA PHE A 187 -8.07 -8.57 -3.95
C PHE A 187 -7.73 -10.03 -4.25
N VAL A 188 -7.40 -10.33 -5.51
CA VAL A 188 -6.97 -11.68 -5.92
C VAL A 188 -5.71 -12.09 -5.16
N THR A 189 -4.72 -11.21 -5.10
CA THR A 189 -3.47 -11.44 -4.37
C THR A 189 -3.73 -11.74 -2.90
N THR A 190 -4.63 -10.97 -2.29
CA THR A 190 -4.98 -11.10 -0.88
C THR A 190 -5.68 -12.41 -0.59
N GLU A 191 -6.63 -12.80 -1.42
CA GLU A 191 -7.35 -14.06 -1.26
C GLU A 191 -6.37 -15.24 -1.26
N THR A 192 -5.43 -15.25 -2.21
CA THR A 192 -4.40 -16.29 -2.29
C THR A 192 -3.52 -16.30 -1.04
N LEU A 193 -2.96 -15.15 -0.64
CA LEU A 193 -2.07 -15.06 0.53
C LEU A 193 -2.78 -15.42 1.84
N ILE A 194 -4.05 -15.06 2.00
CA ILE A 194 -4.83 -15.41 3.20
C ILE A 194 -5.18 -16.90 3.19
N LYS A 195 -5.48 -17.47 2.03
CA LYS A 195 -5.74 -18.90 1.89
C LYS A 195 -4.51 -19.72 2.27
N GLU A 196 -3.34 -19.37 1.76
CA GLU A 196 -2.05 -20.00 2.11
C GLU A 196 -1.76 -19.87 3.62
N ALA A 197 -1.91 -18.66 4.17
CA ALA A 197 -1.74 -18.43 5.61
C ALA A 197 -2.71 -19.30 6.44
N LYS A 198 -3.97 -19.45 6.02
CA LYS A 198 -4.97 -20.30 6.69
C LYS A 198 -4.66 -21.79 6.58
N GLU A 199 -4.10 -22.24 5.47
CA GLU A 199 -3.65 -23.63 5.29
C GLU A 199 -2.44 -23.95 6.18
N SER A 200 -1.57 -22.97 6.44
CA SER A 200 -0.42 -23.13 7.34
C SER A 200 -0.81 -23.29 8.81
N ARG A 201 -1.90 -22.66 9.24
CA ARG A 201 -2.29 -22.51 10.65
C ARG A 201 -3.80 -22.48 10.82
N HIS A 202 -4.31 -23.45 11.59
CA HIS A 202 -5.75 -23.60 11.87
C HIS A 202 -6.17 -23.08 13.25
N ASP A 203 -5.30 -22.36 13.95
CA ASP A 203 -5.53 -21.88 15.31
C ASP A 203 -6.26 -20.53 15.39
N GLU A 204 -6.45 -19.84 14.26
CA GLU A 204 -7.19 -18.58 14.16
C GLU A 204 -8.30 -18.69 13.11
N TYR A 205 -9.48 -18.16 13.43
CA TYR A 205 -10.56 -18.03 12.45
C TYR A 205 -10.28 -16.84 11.53
N ILE A 206 -9.96 -17.12 10.27
CA ILE A 206 -9.70 -16.11 9.25
C ILE A 206 -10.77 -16.24 8.15
N ASP A 207 -11.57 -15.18 8.01
CA ASP A 207 -12.61 -15.03 6.99
C ASP A 207 -12.33 -13.81 6.10
N PHE A 208 -11.78 -14.08 4.92
CA PHE A 208 -11.64 -13.08 3.88
C PHE A 208 -12.88 -13.06 3.00
N ASN A 209 -13.51 -11.90 2.89
CA ASN A 209 -14.66 -11.68 2.04
C ASN A 209 -14.41 -10.50 1.10
N SER A 210 -14.38 -10.78 -0.19
CA SER A 210 -14.09 -9.80 -1.24
C SER A 210 -15.16 -8.71 -1.30
N SER A 211 -16.45 -9.06 -1.19
CA SER A 211 -17.55 -8.09 -1.20
C SER A 211 -17.53 -7.12 -0.01
N ARG A 212 -17.28 -7.62 1.20
CA ARG A 212 -17.10 -6.78 2.40
C ARG A 212 -15.92 -5.82 2.22
N SER A 213 -14.81 -6.33 1.70
CA SER A 213 -13.61 -5.54 1.47
C SER A 213 -13.80 -4.47 0.38
N ASN A 214 -14.62 -4.76 -0.64
CA ASN A 214 -15.06 -3.78 -1.64
C ASN A 214 -15.92 -2.68 -1.01
N LEU A 215 -16.92 -3.05 -0.20
CA LEU A 215 -17.79 -2.07 0.45
C LEU A 215 -17.01 -1.13 1.37
N ILE A 216 -16.09 -1.68 2.17
CA ILE A 216 -15.22 -0.89 3.07
C ILE A 216 -14.32 0.06 2.25
N SER A 217 -13.70 -0.44 1.18
CA SER A 217 -12.87 0.40 0.28
C SER A 217 -13.70 1.50 -0.37
N GLY A 218 -14.93 1.20 -0.79
CA GLY A 218 -15.86 2.18 -1.35
C GLY A 218 -16.22 3.27 -0.36
N ILE A 219 -16.64 2.90 0.86
CA ILE A 219 -16.96 3.85 1.94
C ILE A 219 -15.76 4.73 2.29
N ARG A 220 -14.55 4.14 2.40
CA ARG A 220 -13.32 4.90 2.67
C ARG A 220 -13.02 5.90 1.55
N ASN A 221 -13.16 5.51 0.28
CA ASN A 221 -12.97 6.43 -0.84
C ASN A 221 -14.04 7.52 -0.88
N LEU A 222 -15.28 7.22 -0.50
CA LEU A 222 -16.35 8.22 -0.43
C LEU A 222 -16.05 9.28 0.65
N ILE A 223 -15.70 8.83 1.86
CA ILE A 223 -15.34 9.72 2.97
C ILE A 223 -14.12 10.57 2.59
N LEU A 224 -13.04 9.95 2.10
CA LEU A 224 -11.85 10.69 1.70
C LEU A 224 -12.15 11.64 0.54
N GLY A 225 -12.90 11.22 -0.47
CA GLY A 225 -13.30 12.09 -1.58
C GLY A 225 -14.07 13.32 -1.12
N ILE A 226 -14.90 13.21 -0.08
CA ILE A 226 -15.67 14.36 0.45
C ILE A 226 -14.80 15.27 1.32
N PHE A 227 -13.98 14.70 2.20
CA PHE A 227 -13.33 15.46 3.29
C PHE A 227 -11.85 15.76 3.05
N ALA A 228 -11.10 14.82 2.48
CA ALA A 228 -9.65 14.89 2.33
C ALA A 228 -9.19 13.99 1.17
N PRO A 229 -9.33 14.47 -0.09
CA PRO A 229 -9.05 13.64 -1.24
C PRO A 229 -7.60 13.18 -1.28
N PHE A 230 -7.38 11.90 -1.56
CA PHE A 230 -6.12 11.22 -1.31
C PHE A 230 -5.56 10.59 -2.59
N PRO A 231 -4.47 11.11 -3.18
CA PRO A 231 -3.95 10.65 -4.47
C PRO A 231 -3.61 9.16 -4.58
N PRO A 232 -3.13 8.48 -3.52
CA PRO A 232 -2.94 7.03 -3.57
C PRO A 232 -4.24 6.22 -3.65
N LEU A 233 -5.41 6.85 -3.42
CA LEU A 233 -6.73 6.23 -3.30
C LEU A 233 -6.81 5.31 -2.07
N ALA A 234 -8.02 5.05 -1.56
CA ALA A 234 -8.21 4.07 -0.49
C ALA A 234 -8.42 2.67 -1.08
N GLY A 235 -7.35 2.13 -1.67
CA GLY A 235 -7.32 0.76 -2.14
C GLY A 235 -7.55 -0.25 -1.01
N PRO A 236 -7.86 -1.51 -1.36
CA PRO A 236 -8.19 -2.53 -0.37
C PRO A 236 -7.00 -2.87 0.50
N LEU A 237 -5.81 -3.01 -0.08
CA LEU A 237 -4.62 -3.49 0.60
C LEU A 237 -3.32 -2.89 0.08
N TRP A 238 -2.28 -3.05 0.89
CA TRP A 238 -0.90 -2.84 0.51
C TRP A 238 -0.23 -4.22 0.46
N VAL A 239 0.07 -4.69 -0.75
CA VAL A 239 0.53 -6.07 -1.00
C VAL A 239 1.78 -6.41 -0.18
N GLY A 240 2.75 -5.50 -0.09
CA GLY A 240 3.99 -5.70 0.66
C GLY A 240 3.79 -6.01 2.16
N MET A 241 2.86 -5.30 2.82
CA MET A 241 2.50 -5.62 4.21
C MET A 241 1.84 -6.99 4.30
N THR A 242 0.89 -7.26 3.42
CA THR A 242 0.12 -8.52 3.46
C THR A 242 1.05 -9.72 3.35
N VAL A 243 1.99 -9.68 2.40
CA VAL A 243 3.03 -10.72 2.24
C VAL A 243 3.90 -10.83 3.48
N SER A 244 4.43 -9.72 4.01
CA SER A 244 5.31 -9.74 5.19
C SER A 244 4.60 -10.30 6.44
N VAL A 245 3.33 -9.93 6.63
CA VAL A 245 2.52 -10.39 7.75
C VAL A 245 2.14 -11.86 7.59
N SER A 246 1.74 -12.30 6.38
CA SER A 246 1.44 -13.70 6.10
C SER A 246 2.65 -14.62 6.33
N ILE A 247 3.83 -14.28 5.80
CA ILE A 247 5.06 -15.06 6.00
C ILE A 247 5.39 -15.19 7.50
N ARG A 248 5.30 -14.08 8.25
CA ARG A 248 5.54 -14.11 9.70
C ARG A 248 4.49 -14.90 10.47
N TYR A 249 3.26 -14.92 9.99
CA TYR A 249 2.20 -15.73 10.56
C TYR A 249 2.48 -17.23 10.35
N GLU A 250 2.97 -17.60 9.17
CA GLU A 250 3.40 -18.97 8.81
C GLU A 250 4.62 -19.46 9.62
N GLU A 251 5.53 -18.57 10.04
CA GLU A 251 6.65 -18.90 10.95
C GLU A 251 6.18 -19.46 12.32
N GLY A 252 4.90 -19.29 12.66
CA GLY A 252 4.26 -19.88 13.84
C GLY A 252 3.93 -18.88 14.96
N LYS A 253 3.23 -19.39 15.98
CA LYS A 253 2.66 -18.59 17.10
C LYS A 253 3.66 -17.72 17.85
N ASN A 254 4.92 -18.18 17.94
CA ASN A 254 5.98 -17.43 18.61
C ASN A 254 6.43 -16.20 17.81
N ALA A 255 6.32 -16.25 16.48
CA ALA A 255 6.67 -15.15 15.58
C ALA A 255 5.53 -14.14 15.42
N MET A 256 4.29 -14.64 15.34
CA MET A 256 3.08 -13.82 15.28
C MET A 256 1.88 -14.56 15.87
N LYS A 257 1.22 -13.95 16.87
CA LYS A 257 0.07 -14.58 17.54
C LYS A 257 -1.19 -14.60 16.66
N SER A 258 -1.48 -13.51 15.96
CA SER A 258 -2.68 -13.35 15.13
C SER A 258 -2.35 -12.61 13.83
N LEU A 259 -2.91 -13.10 12.72
CA LEU A 259 -2.81 -12.47 11.40
C LEU A 259 -3.51 -11.10 11.41
N ILE A 260 -4.71 -11.03 11.99
CA ILE A 260 -5.48 -9.78 12.09
C ILE A 260 -4.72 -8.76 12.96
N GLY A 261 -4.14 -9.21 14.08
CA GLY A 261 -3.30 -8.37 14.94
C GLY A 261 -2.07 -7.83 14.21
N GLY A 262 -1.42 -8.65 13.38
CA GLY A 262 -0.32 -8.23 12.52
C GLY A 262 -0.74 -7.15 11.52
N MET A 263 -1.84 -7.39 10.79
CA MET A 263 -2.38 -6.44 9.80
C MET A 263 -2.82 -5.11 10.46
N ALA A 264 -3.43 -5.18 11.64
CA ALA A 264 -3.86 -4.00 12.40
C ALA A 264 -2.67 -3.19 12.93
N SER A 265 -1.63 -3.85 13.45
CA SER A 265 -0.45 -3.17 13.99
C SER A 265 0.24 -2.29 12.93
N PHE A 266 0.35 -2.79 11.69
CA PHE A 266 0.89 -1.99 10.59
C PHE A 266 0.00 -0.80 10.21
N ARG A 267 -1.33 -0.95 10.25
CA ARG A 267 -2.26 0.13 9.93
C ARG A 267 -2.40 1.18 11.03
N LEU A 268 -2.12 0.83 12.28
CA LEU A 268 -2.14 1.75 13.42
C LEU A 268 -0.81 2.48 13.64
N ALA A 269 0.30 1.88 13.19
CA ALA A 269 1.64 2.49 13.28
C ALA A 269 1.91 3.55 12.19
N HIS A 270 1.02 3.69 11.21
CA HIS A 270 1.07 4.66 10.10
C HIS A 270 -0.06 5.68 10.23
#